data_AF-A0A4P5SBA5-F1
#
_entry.id   AF-A0A4P5SBA5-F1
#
_cell.length_a   1.000
_cell.length_b   1.000
_cell.length_c   1.000
_cell.angle_alpha   90.00
_cell.angle_beta   90.00
_cell.angle_gamma   90.00
#
_symmetry.space_group_name_H-M   'P 1'
#
loop_
_entity.id
_entity.type
_entity.pdbx_description
1 polymer ?
#
loop_
_entity_poly.entity_id
_entity_poly.type
_entity_poly.pdbx_seq_one_letter_code
_entity_poly.pdbx_strand_id
1 'polypeptide(L)' 'MEKKSEKKSPEKPKRARITLECSSEIRKSIRIRAAQEDKSMNDFILSIVLASMKKE' A
#
# COMPACT_ATOMS: atom_id res chain seq x y z
N MET A 1 31.05 8.15 27.72
CA MET A 1 30.11 7.13 27.24
C MET A 1 29.39 7.66 26.02
N GLU A 2 29.33 6.84 24.99
CA GLU A 2 29.22 7.21 23.58
C GLU A 2 27.85 7.75 23.13
N LYS A 3 27.93 8.74 22.23
CA LYS A 3 26.83 9.28 21.42
C LYS A 3 26.26 8.17 20.53
N LYS A 4 25.02 7.73 20.75
CA LYS A 4 24.31 6.86 19.79
C LYS A 4 23.87 7.68 18.58
N SER A 5 24.71 7.58 17.56
CA SER A 5 24.53 7.94 16.16
C SER A 5 23.10 7.74 15.63
N GLU A 6 22.51 8.85 15.19
CA GLU A 6 21.33 8.90 14.33
C GLU A 6 21.61 8.14 13.03
N LYS A 7 20.99 6.97 12.86
CA LYS A 7 20.96 6.29 11.55
C LYS A 7 20.08 7.11 10.62
N LYS A 8 20.69 7.91 9.74
CA LYS A 8 20.05 8.45 8.53
C LYS A 8 19.47 7.28 7.72
N SER A 9 18.18 7.01 7.91
CA SER A 9 17.43 6.14 7.00
C SER A 9 17.38 6.81 5.62
N PRO A 10 17.58 6.07 4.51
CA PRO A 10 17.43 6.64 3.18
C PRO A 10 16.04 7.27 3.08
N GLU A 11 15.97 8.51 2.59
CA GLU A 11 14.71 9.21 2.34
C GLU A 11 13.85 8.34 1.43
N LYS A 12 12.93 7.57 2.02
CA LYS A 12 11.91 6.86 1.25
C LYS A 12 11.18 7.94 0.44
N PRO A 13 10.94 7.73 -0.86
CA PRO A 13 10.22 8.70 -1.68
C PRO A 13 8.94 9.09 -0.94
N LYS A 14 8.62 10.39 -0.89
CA LYS A 14 7.43 10.92 -0.22
C LYS A 14 6.19 10.27 -0.83
N ARG A 15 5.76 9.14 -0.25
CA ARG A 15 4.53 8.45 -0.66
C ARG A 15 3.37 9.25 -0.10
N ALA A 16 2.51 9.76 -0.99
CA ALA A 16 1.23 10.31 -0.58
C ALA A 16 0.42 9.21 0.11
N ARG A 17 -0.01 9.45 1.35
CA ARG A 17 -0.90 8.56 2.07
C ARG A 17 -2.33 8.98 1.77
N ILE A 18 -3.09 8.09 1.15
CA ILE A 18 -4.51 8.29 0.87
C ILE A 18 -5.28 7.30 1.75
N THR A 19 -6.24 7.82 2.52
CA THR A 19 -7.18 6.98 3.27
C THR A 19 -8.45 6.86 2.46
N LEU A 20 -8.88 5.64 2.17
CA LEU A 20 -10.12 5.36 1.43
C LEU A 20 -11.17 4.87 2.41
N GLU A 21 -12.34 5.52 2.39
CA GLU A 21 -13.52 5.03 3.07
C GLU A 21 -14.27 4.07 2.15
N CYS A 22 -14.59 2.89 2.68
CA CYS A 22 -15.37 1.88 1.97
C CYS A 22 -16.20 1.08 2.95
N SER A 23 -17.27 0.46 2.46
CA SER A 23 -18.10 -0.41 3.29
C SER A 23 -17.31 -1.62 3.78
N SER A 24 -17.76 -2.21 4.90
CA SER A 24 -17.15 -3.42 5.47
C SER A 24 -17.11 -4.57 4.46
N GLU A 25 -18.16 -4.69 3.64
CA GLU A 25 -18.28 -5.72 2.60
C GLU A 25 -17.22 -5.57 1.51
N ILE A 26 -17.01 -4.33 1.03
CA ILE A 26 -15.97 -4.02 0.04
C ILE A 26 -14.58 -4.29 0.64
N ARG A 27 -14.34 -3.88 1.89
CA ARG A 27 -13.06 -4.14 2.56
C ARG A 27 -12.79 -5.65 2.71
N LYS A 28 -13.81 -6.43 3.01
CA LYS A 28 -13.73 -7.90 3.11
C LYS A 28 -13.42 -8.52 1.75
N SER A 29 -14.11 -8.09 0.69
CA SER A 29 -13.88 -8.63 -0.66
C SER A 29 -12.47 -8.30 -1.17
N ILE A 30 -11.97 -7.07 -0.94
CA ILE A 30 -10.60 -6.68 -1.25
C ILE A 30 -9.60 -7.59 -0.53
N ARG A 31 -9.80 -7.86 0.76
CA ARG A 31 -8.91 -8.75 1.53
C ARG A 31 -8.85 -10.16 0.94
N ILE A 32 -10.00 -10.73 0.61
CA ILE A 32 -10.06 -12.09 0.05
C ILE A 32 -9.33 -12.14 -1.29
N ARG A 33 -9.56 -11.17 -2.18
CA ARG A 33 -8.89 -11.12 -3.48
C ARG A 33 -7.39 -10.92 -3.37
N ALA A 34 -6.94 -10.04 -2.47
CA ALA A 34 -5.51 -9.85 -2.22
C ALA A 34 -4.82 -11.15 -1.78
N ALA A 35 -5.48 -11.95 -0.92
CA ALA A 35 -4.98 -13.25 -0.50
C ALA A 35 -4.95 -14.28 -1.62
N GLN A 36 -5.94 -14.28 -2.52
CA GLN A 36 -5.97 -15.16 -3.70
C GLN A 36 -4.82 -14.86 -4.67
N GLU A 37 -4.36 -13.61 -4.73
CA GLU A 37 -3.24 -13.18 -5.58
C GLU A 37 -1.88 -13.19 -4.87
N ASP A 38 -1.81 -13.69 -3.63
CA ASP A 38 -0.61 -13.69 -2.79
C ASP A 38 0.05 -12.30 -2.63
N LYS A 39 -0.79 -11.27 -2.48
CA LYS A 39 -0.39 -9.85 -2.34
C LYS A 39 -0.84 -9.27 -1.01
N SER A 40 -0.10 -8.27 -0.54
CA SER A 40 -0.60 -7.42 0.54
C SER A 40 -1.83 -6.63 0.07
N MET A 41 -2.71 -6.26 1.01
CA MET A 41 -3.93 -5.50 0.66
C MET A 41 -3.60 -4.17 -0.03
N ASN A 42 -2.51 -3.51 0.37
CA ASN A 42 -2.07 -2.26 -0.25
C ASN A 42 -1.49 -2.50 -1.66
N ASP A 43 -0.67 -3.53 -1.85
CA ASP A 43 -0.09 -3.84 -3.15
C ASP A 43 -1.16 -4.28 -4.15
N PHE A 44 -2.17 -5.01 -3.68
CA PHE A 44 -3.34 -5.36 -4.47
C PHE A 44 -4.09 -4.11 -4.96
N ILE A 45 -4.41 -3.17 -4.07
CA ILE A 45 -5.07 -1.91 -4.45
C ILE A 45 -4.21 -1.12 -5.45
N LEU A 46 -2.90 -1.00 -5.20
CA LEU A 46 -1.98 -0.32 -6.11
C LEU A 46 -1.96 -0.98 -7.49
N SER A 47 -1.96 -2.31 -7.55
CA SER A 47 -1.98 -3.05 -8.81
C SER A 47 -3.24 -2.77 -9.63
N ILE A 48 -4.40 -2.65 -8.98
CA ILE A 48 -5.67 -2.28 -9.63
C ILE A 48 -5.57 -0.86 -10.21
N VAL A 49 -5.12 0.10 -9.41
CA VAL A 49 -5.02 1.51 -9.84
C VAL A 49 -4.06 1.64 -11.03
N LEU A 50 -2.88 1.02 -10.94
CA LEU A 50 -1.89 1.03 -12.02
C LEU A 50 -2.40 0.35 -13.30
N ALA A 51 -3.16 -0.75 -13.16
CA ALA A 51 -3.79 -1.41 -14.30
C ALA A 51 -4.89 -0.55 -14.94
N SER A 52 -5.62 0.23 -14.13
CA SER A 52 -6.66 1.15 -14.61
C SER A 52 -6.05 2.33 -15.39
N MET A 53 -4.92 2.89 -14.93
CA MET A 53 -4.25 4.01 -15.61
C MET A 53 -3.57 3.62 -16.93
N LYS A 54 -3.30 2.34 -17.16
CA LYS A 54 -2.70 1.84 -18.41
C LYS A 54 -3.73 1.53 -19.51
N LYS A 55 -5.03 1.60 -19.18
CA LYS A 55 -6.13 1.33 -20.12
C LYS A 55 -6.65 2.59 -20.82
N GLU A 56 -5.97 3.73 -20.66
CA GLU A 56 -6.18 4.94 -21.45
C GLU A 56 -5.42 4.90 -22.78
#